data_AF-A0A4R7ZWD8-F1
#
_entry.id   AF-A0A4R7ZWD8-F1
#
_cell.length_a   1.000
_cell.length_b   1.000
_cell.length_c   1.000
_cell.angle_alpha   90.00
_cell.angle_beta   90.00
_cell.angle_gamma   90.00
#
_symmetry.space_group_name_H-M   'P 1'
#
loop_
_entity.id
_entity.type
_entity.pdbx_description
1 polymer ?
#
loop_
_entity_poly.entity_id
_entity_poly.type
_entity_poly.pdbx_seq_one_letter_code
_entity_poly.pdbx_strand_id
1 'polypeptide(L)'
;MVDLSGLIDPRAVEYFEGFMNRQAEAAMAVTGAPASTWSGRYSSRTQQVKIDLGTSVATVTWAGDIEYDAKAVIQPIWLLCRRGGRLEGYRLDSARDAFRIVFHENLHAVNQLGRTMGQSEAALQDPANRALEEGLTELYARRNLNAYLQKLGVAELVPGILTANDYCEGTYPHFVPAVEVLAEGLSRRTGFSENEILRRLVTIDCETRWQVVGDLLFEAEGLHHLVPEADHAGVKDRLTAAMRQPFAQLVDLDGSIDQIIVASTTAGYDALGSFDREVEALRLEHDRTRGPAQLLDSILERQEHAALAVTGAHHITQISGSVADFTLADGSTVEEVLRKMCERAGEENQPYEDLAQYKEALHVLLEHDIYQSAGRFREVGMGDVPLDRGTVVFSEGLARALSDDRLNAYVDQLGLEPIAPGLRDTASPRRLDPGAVAARAFVQEIGREIQVPVKGQGNTGNGEQPAYVEMDRDVLLRQLAGVDPELPWLRVTDLVYGSQAFPRLSGLGGHSRGQRHHPAVDDGGLRAGRRTGGVRPVPAFVGRKARSRGRTGRP
;
A
#
# COMPACT_ATOMS: atom_id res chain seq x y z
N MET A 1 -7.55 61.27 3.87
CA MET A 1 -6.64 60.27 4.47
C MET A 1 -7.09 60.10 5.91
N VAL A 2 -7.58 58.91 6.28
CA VAL A 2 -7.82 58.59 7.69
C VAL A 2 -6.45 58.31 8.29
N ASP A 3 -6.09 59.05 9.32
CA ASP A 3 -4.87 58.81 10.09
C ASP A 3 -5.02 57.49 10.86
N LEU A 4 -4.42 56.43 10.31
CA LEU A 4 -4.41 55.09 10.91
C LEU A 4 -3.28 54.90 11.93
N SER A 5 -2.43 55.92 12.15
CA SER A 5 -1.28 55.81 13.05
C SER A 5 -1.67 55.58 14.53
N GLY A 6 -2.91 55.90 14.90
CA GLY A 6 -3.49 55.58 16.22
C GLY A 6 -4.27 54.25 16.31
N LEU A 7 -4.39 53.48 15.21
CA LEU A 7 -5.19 52.25 15.16
C LEU A 7 -4.37 50.95 15.21
N ILE A 8 -3.04 51.06 15.14
CA ILE A 8 -2.12 49.93 15.24
C ILE A 8 -1.53 49.94 16.65
N ASP A 9 -1.91 48.96 17.47
CA ASP A 9 -1.28 48.72 18.76
C ASP A 9 0.21 48.40 18.54
N PRO A 10 1.16 49.23 19.03
CA PRO A 10 2.59 48.97 18.84
C PRO A 10 3.04 47.61 19.36
N ARG A 11 2.35 47.07 20.39
CA ARG A 11 2.64 45.74 20.93
C ARG A 11 2.28 44.64 19.94
N ALA A 12 1.25 44.83 19.12
CA ALA A 12 0.86 43.86 18.11
C ALA A 12 1.91 43.73 17.01
N VAL A 13 2.55 44.84 16.62
CA VAL A 13 3.71 44.85 15.71
C VAL A 13 4.87 44.10 16.34
N GLU A 14 5.21 44.42 17.59
CA GLU A 14 6.32 43.78 18.31
C GLU A 14 6.12 42.27 18.46
N TYR A 15 4.91 41.80 18.78
CA TYR A 15 4.62 40.36 18.85
C TYR A 15 4.70 39.69 17.48
N PHE A 16 4.11 40.30 16.45
CA PHE A 16 4.13 39.76 15.10
C PHE A 16 5.56 39.62 14.59
N GLU A 17 6.34 40.70 14.62
CA GLU A 17 7.75 40.67 14.22
C GLU A 17 8.57 39.76 15.14
N GLY A 18 8.26 39.71 16.43
CA GLY A 18 8.91 38.80 17.38
C GLY A 18 8.72 37.32 17.02
N PHE A 19 7.53 36.93 16.57
CA PHE A 19 7.29 35.57 16.06
C PHE A 19 8.01 35.35 14.73
N MET A 20 7.85 36.25 13.76
CA MET A 20 8.45 36.09 12.44
C MET A 20 9.99 36.11 12.49
N ASN A 21 10.61 36.80 13.45
CA ASN A 21 12.06 36.83 13.62
C ASN A 21 12.62 35.58 14.32
N ARG A 22 11.79 34.83 15.06
CA ARG A 22 12.20 33.60 15.78
C ARG A 22 11.77 32.31 15.09
N GLN A 23 11.10 32.39 13.95
CA GLN A 23 10.50 31.23 13.29
C GLN A 23 11.50 30.11 12.98
N ALA A 24 12.69 30.43 12.47
CA ALA A 24 13.70 29.43 12.14
C ALA A 24 14.38 28.87 13.40
N GLU A 25 14.62 29.71 14.41
CA GLU A 25 15.15 29.27 15.70
C GLU A 25 14.21 28.26 16.36
N ALA A 26 12.90 28.53 16.36
CA ALA A 26 11.90 27.61 16.87
C ALA A 26 11.86 26.31 16.07
N ALA A 27 11.97 26.37 14.73
CA ALA A 27 11.99 25.19 13.89
C ALA A 27 13.22 24.31 14.16
N MET A 28 14.42 24.91 14.23
CA MET A 28 15.66 24.21 14.61
C MET A 28 15.57 23.62 16.02
N ALA A 29 14.96 24.32 16.96
CA ALA A 29 14.79 23.83 18.33
C ALA A 29 13.83 22.62 18.44
N VAL A 30 12.87 22.48 17.52
CA VAL A 30 11.98 21.32 17.44
C VAL A 30 12.65 20.14 16.74
N THR A 31 13.33 20.39 15.62
CA THR A 31 13.92 19.33 14.80
C THR A 31 15.26 18.83 15.35
N GLY A 32 15.98 19.69 16.08
CA GLY A 32 17.38 19.49 16.45
C GLY A 32 18.35 19.72 15.28
N ALA A 33 17.91 20.35 14.19
CA ALA A 33 18.78 20.71 13.08
C ALA A 33 19.90 21.65 13.55
N PRO A 34 21.14 21.47 13.06
CA PRO A 34 22.26 22.31 13.48
C PRO A 34 22.30 23.68 12.78
N ALA A 35 21.56 23.86 11.69
CA ALA A 35 21.53 25.08 10.91
C ALA A 35 20.17 25.31 10.21
N SER A 36 19.98 26.54 9.75
CA SER A 36 18.92 26.91 8.83
C SER A 36 19.48 27.84 7.74
N THR A 37 18.99 27.67 6.52
CA THR A 37 19.27 28.51 5.35
C THR A 37 18.33 29.68 5.20
N TRP A 38 17.39 29.87 6.13
CA TRP A 38 16.52 31.02 6.13
C TRP A 38 17.36 32.31 6.20
N SER A 39 17.12 33.24 5.28
CA SER A 39 17.90 34.46 5.13
C SER A 39 17.60 35.52 6.18
N GLY A 40 16.62 35.27 7.05
CA GLY A 40 16.04 36.26 7.96
C GLY A 40 15.04 37.19 7.29
N ARG A 41 14.72 37.00 6.00
CA ARG A 41 13.75 37.82 5.27
C ARG A 41 12.48 37.03 4.99
N TYR A 42 11.36 37.74 5.10
CA TYR A 42 10.09 37.29 4.57
C TYR A 42 9.38 38.43 3.81
N SER A 43 8.53 38.07 2.86
CA SER A 43 7.67 39.02 2.16
C SER A 43 6.22 38.53 2.15
N SER A 44 5.31 39.43 1.81
CA SER A 44 3.92 39.08 1.56
C SER A 44 3.65 39.05 0.05
N ARG A 45 3.04 37.97 -0.43
CA ARG A 45 2.44 37.89 -1.76
C ARG A 45 0.96 38.23 -1.66
N THR A 46 0.49 39.10 -2.56
CA THR A 46 -0.93 39.48 -2.67
C THR A 46 -1.71 38.61 -3.66
N GLN A 47 -1.02 37.81 -4.48
CA GLN A 47 -1.60 36.84 -5.40
C GLN A 47 -1.14 35.43 -5.04
N GLN A 48 -2.13 34.55 -4.90
CA GLN A 48 -1.95 33.10 -4.86
C GLN A 48 -1.28 32.62 -6.15
N VAL A 49 -0.17 31.89 -6.02
CA VAL A 49 0.49 31.27 -7.17
C VAL A 49 -0.16 29.90 -7.37
N LYS A 50 -0.80 29.73 -8.53
CA LYS A 50 -1.26 28.41 -8.96
C LYS A 50 -0.02 27.60 -9.35
N ILE A 51 0.27 26.56 -8.58
CA ILE A 51 1.24 25.53 -8.92
C ILE A 51 0.49 24.34 -9.54
N ASP A 52 1.19 23.44 -10.22
CA ASP A 52 0.54 22.30 -10.91
C ASP A 52 -0.28 21.40 -9.97
N LEU A 53 0.04 21.42 -8.67
CA LEU A 53 -0.61 20.66 -7.61
C LEU A 53 -1.69 21.42 -6.82
N GLY A 54 -2.00 22.67 -7.18
CA GLY A 54 -2.99 23.49 -6.48
C GLY A 54 -2.54 24.93 -6.26
N THR A 55 -2.97 25.52 -5.16
CA THR A 55 -2.60 26.90 -4.82
C THR A 55 -1.53 26.91 -3.74
N SER A 56 -0.34 27.41 -4.06
CA SER A 56 0.71 27.64 -3.08
C SER A 56 0.34 28.84 -2.19
N VAL A 57 0.35 28.63 -0.87
CA VAL A 57 0.06 29.64 0.15
C VAL A 57 1.32 30.20 0.81
N ALA A 58 2.47 29.57 0.58
CA ALA A 58 3.79 30.08 0.91
C ALA A 58 4.87 29.39 0.06
N THR A 59 6.08 29.95 0.00
CA THR A 59 7.21 29.33 -0.69
C THR A 59 8.53 29.84 -0.13
N VAL A 60 9.49 28.94 0.07
CA VAL A 60 10.91 29.30 0.26
C VAL A 60 11.60 29.50 -1.09
N THR A 61 12.23 30.65 -1.28
CA THR A 61 13.07 30.92 -2.45
C THR A 61 14.43 30.23 -2.34
N TRP A 62 15.11 30.01 -3.46
CA TRP A 62 16.48 29.47 -3.45
C TRP A 62 17.52 30.38 -2.76
N ALA A 63 17.19 31.66 -2.55
CA ALA A 63 17.99 32.59 -1.77
C ALA A 63 17.74 32.49 -0.25
N GLY A 64 16.81 31.64 0.19
CA GLY A 64 16.43 31.45 1.58
C GLY A 64 15.41 32.46 2.10
N ASP A 65 14.86 33.35 1.26
CA ASP A 65 13.74 34.23 1.64
C ASP A 65 12.44 33.42 1.62
N ILE A 66 11.53 33.67 2.57
CA ILE A 66 10.21 33.02 2.59
C ILE A 66 9.12 34.00 2.19
N GLU A 67 8.28 33.61 1.25
CA GLU A 67 7.17 34.44 0.79
C GLU A 67 5.85 33.84 1.24
N TYR A 68 5.03 34.64 1.94
CA TYR A 68 3.77 34.19 2.54
C TYR A 68 2.56 34.83 1.86
N ASP A 69 1.49 34.05 1.67
CA ASP A 69 0.20 34.61 1.27
C ASP A 69 -0.35 35.54 2.36
N ALA A 70 -0.73 36.76 1.94
CA ALA A 70 -1.20 37.80 2.84
C ALA A 70 -2.43 37.38 3.65
N LYS A 71 -3.37 36.62 3.04
CA LYS A 71 -4.67 36.30 3.64
C LYS A 71 -4.63 35.00 4.43
N ALA A 72 -3.88 34.00 3.96
CA ALA A 72 -3.80 32.69 4.58
C ALA A 72 -2.81 32.65 5.74
N VAL A 73 -1.73 33.46 5.70
CA VAL A 73 -0.66 33.39 6.71
C VAL A 73 -0.51 34.68 7.49
N ILE A 74 -0.21 35.79 6.80
CA ILE A 74 0.13 37.06 7.47
C ILE A 74 -1.06 37.60 8.26
N GLN A 75 -2.25 37.67 7.63
CA GLN A 75 -3.44 38.25 8.24
C GLN A 75 -3.93 37.49 9.49
N PRO A 76 -4.00 36.14 9.52
CA PRO A 76 -4.40 35.40 10.73
C PRO A 76 -3.45 35.63 11.91
N ILE A 77 -2.12 35.57 11.68
CA ILE A 77 -1.12 35.81 12.73
C ILE A 77 -1.18 37.27 13.21
N TRP A 78 -1.31 38.22 12.28
CA TRP A 78 -1.47 39.63 12.63
C TRP A 78 -2.73 39.90 13.46
N LEU A 79 -3.87 39.28 13.09
CA LEU A 79 -5.11 39.43 13.81
C LEU A 79 -5.01 38.87 15.23
N LEU A 80 -4.31 37.75 15.41
CA LEU A 80 -4.01 37.16 16.70
C LEU A 80 -3.19 38.11 17.59
N CYS A 81 -2.13 38.72 17.04
CA CYS A 81 -1.31 39.68 17.76
C CYS A 81 -2.11 40.94 18.13
N ARG A 82 -2.90 41.48 17.19
CA ARG A 82 -3.75 42.66 17.40
C ARG A 82 -4.82 42.45 18.47
N ARG A 83 -5.26 41.23 18.68
CA ARG A 83 -6.26 40.87 19.70
C ARG A 83 -5.63 40.48 21.03
N GLY A 84 -4.30 40.56 21.16
CA GLY A 84 -3.58 40.16 22.37
C GLY A 84 -3.83 38.69 22.71
N GLY A 85 -3.85 37.81 21.70
CA GLY A 85 -4.07 36.38 21.87
C GLY A 85 -5.50 35.94 22.19
N ARG A 86 -6.45 36.88 22.24
CA ARG A 86 -7.87 36.59 22.48
C ARG A 86 -8.61 36.29 21.17
N LEU A 87 -8.29 35.15 20.57
CA LEU A 87 -9.05 34.59 19.45
C LEU A 87 -9.86 33.37 19.92
N GLU A 88 -11.00 33.15 19.29
CA GLU A 88 -11.90 32.02 19.58
C GLU A 88 -12.43 31.42 18.27
N GLY A 89 -12.80 30.14 18.32
CA GLY A 89 -13.38 29.38 17.20
C GLY A 89 -12.51 29.43 15.95
N TYR A 90 -13.16 29.56 14.78
CA TYR A 90 -12.52 29.56 13.46
C TYR A 90 -11.31 30.50 13.31
N ARG A 91 -11.29 31.63 14.04
CA ARG A 91 -10.16 32.57 13.96
C ARG A 91 -8.91 32.02 14.65
N LEU A 92 -9.09 31.26 15.74
CA LEU A 92 -7.99 30.60 16.42
C LEU A 92 -7.46 29.45 15.54
N ASP A 93 -8.36 28.68 14.94
CA ASP A 93 -7.99 27.60 14.03
C ASP A 93 -7.23 28.13 12.79
N SER A 94 -7.70 29.23 12.20
CA SER A 94 -7.01 29.89 11.07
C SER A 94 -5.61 30.38 11.44
N ALA A 95 -5.43 30.91 12.66
CA ALA A 95 -4.11 31.33 13.12
C ALA A 95 -3.19 30.15 13.39
N ARG A 96 -3.73 29.03 13.89
CA ARG A 96 -3.00 27.78 14.08
C ARG A 96 -2.51 27.22 12.75
N ASP A 97 -3.38 27.16 11.74
CA ASP A 97 -3.00 26.73 10.39
C ASP A 97 -1.96 27.66 9.75
N ALA A 98 -2.08 28.98 9.94
CA ALA A 98 -1.05 29.92 9.49
C ALA A 98 0.33 29.61 10.11
N PHE A 99 0.40 29.29 11.41
CA PHE A 99 1.67 28.89 12.04
C PHE A 99 2.18 27.53 11.55
N ARG A 100 1.29 26.59 11.19
CA ARG A 100 1.70 25.34 10.53
C ARG A 100 2.38 25.63 9.20
N ILE A 101 1.81 26.51 8.37
CA ILE A 101 2.42 26.91 7.10
C ILE A 101 3.77 27.57 7.34
N VAL A 102 3.89 28.48 8.31
CA VAL A 102 5.18 29.06 8.69
C VAL A 102 6.18 27.96 9.07
N PHE A 103 5.77 26.99 9.87
CA PHE A 103 6.64 25.89 10.27
C PHE A 103 7.05 25.01 9.07
N HIS A 104 6.11 24.64 8.20
CA HIS A 104 6.34 23.91 6.95
C HIS A 104 7.45 24.57 6.12
N GLU A 105 7.33 25.86 5.83
CA GLU A 105 8.35 26.56 5.06
C GLU A 105 9.71 26.60 5.77
N ASN A 106 9.73 26.75 7.10
CA ASN A 106 10.99 26.69 7.84
C ASN A 106 11.63 25.29 7.80
N LEU A 107 10.85 24.22 7.68
CA LEU A 107 11.38 22.86 7.54
C LEU A 107 12.08 22.64 6.19
N HIS A 108 11.65 23.29 5.11
CA HIS A 108 12.45 23.32 3.88
C HIS A 108 13.79 24.03 4.07
N ALA A 109 13.85 24.98 5.00
CA ALA A 109 15.03 25.76 5.31
C ALA A 109 15.89 25.19 6.45
N VAL A 110 15.51 24.10 7.14
CA VAL A 110 16.40 23.46 8.12
C VAL A 110 17.35 22.49 7.42
N ASN A 111 18.61 22.49 7.80
CA ASN A 111 19.61 21.68 7.10
C ASN A 111 20.86 21.38 7.93
N GLN A 112 21.80 20.65 7.30
CA GLN A 112 23.13 20.42 7.84
C GLN A 112 24.02 21.67 7.71
N LEU A 113 25.03 21.75 8.58
CA LEU A 113 26.00 22.87 8.57
C LEU A 113 26.70 23.01 7.22
N GLY A 114 26.76 24.24 6.71
CA GLY A 114 27.49 24.59 5.48
C GLY A 114 26.72 24.37 4.19
N ARG A 115 25.42 24.03 4.26
CA ARG A 115 24.56 23.82 3.10
C ARG A 115 23.71 25.05 2.78
N THR A 116 23.30 25.20 1.53
CA THR A 116 22.49 26.32 1.01
C THR A 116 21.23 25.82 0.31
N MET A 117 20.14 26.60 0.29
CA MET A 117 18.91 26.22 -0.42
C MET A 117 19.15 25.97 -1.91
N GLY A 118 20.01 26.76 -2.56
CA GLY A 118 20.33 26.59 -3.99
C GLY A 118 20.98 25.26 -4.32
N GLN A 119 21.62 24.57 -3.36
CA GLN A 119 22.15 23.22 -3.60
C GLN A 119 21.03 22.18 -3.72
N SER A 120 19.92 22.37 -3.01
CA SER A 120 18.73 21.52 -3.08
C SER A 120 17.92 21.70 -4.39
N GLU A 121 18.12 22.80 -5.12
CA GLU A 121 17.33 23.13 -6.32
C GLU A 121 17.41 22.01 -7.37
N ALA A 122 18.62 21.54 -7.68
CA ALA A 122 18.80 20.48 -8.68
C ALA A 122 18.19 19.15 -8.22
N ALA A 123 18.30 18.82 -6.94
CA ALA A 123 17.74 17.60 -6.38
C ALA A 123 16.21 17.59 -6.36
N LEU A 124 15.58 18.75 -6.15
CA LEU A 124 14.11 18.90 -6.15
C LEU A 124 13.49 18.93 -7.55
N GLN A 125 14.30 18.98 -8.62
CA GLN A 125 13.82 18.70 -9.98
C GLN A 125 13.47 17.22 -10.18
N ASP A 126 14.01 16.33 -9.34
CA ASP A 126 13.66 14.92 -9.35
C ASP A 126 12.29 14.70 -8.68
N PRO A 127 11.30 14.13 -9.38
CA PRO A 127 9.95 13.95 -8.84
C PRO A 127 9.89 13.15 -7.53
N ALA A 128 10.74 12.14 -7.36
CA ALA A 128 10.74 11.32 -6.14
C ALA A 128 11.28 12.10 -4.95
N ASN A 129 12.31 12.92 -5.16
CA ASN A 129 12.86 13.79 -4.11
C ASN A 129 11.84 14.86 -3.70
N ARG A 130 11.19 15.50 -4.67
CA ARG A 130 10.14 16.49 -4.42
C ARG A 130 8.97 15.87 -3.65
N ALA A 131 8.47 14.72 -4.08
CA ALA A 131 7.37 14.04 -3.40
C ALA A 131 7.71 13.68 -1.95
N LEU A 132 8.90 13.11 -1.72
CA LEU A 132 9.36 12.80 -0.36
C LEU A 132 9.55 14.08 0.47
N GLU A 133 10.14 15.14 -0.09
CA GLU A 133 10.34 16.42 0.61
C GLU A 133 9.03 17.06 1.07
N GLU A 134 8.07 17.24 0.17
CA GLU A 134 6.79 17.88 0.46
C GLU A 134 5.98 17.05 1.47
N GLY A 135 5.88 15.73 1.26
CA GLY A 135 5.14 14.84 2.16
C GLY A 135 5.76 14.77 3.56
N LEU A 136 7.09 14.71 3.66
CA LEU A 136 7.82 14.68 4.92
C LEU A 136 7.68 16.00 5.68
N THR A 137 7.90 17.12 5.00
CA THR A 137 7.83 18.45 5.59
C THR A 137 6.43 18.72 6.14
N GLU A 138 5.39 18.40 5.37
CA GLU A 138 4.01 18.56 5.79
C GLU A 138 3.64 17.64 6.97
N LEU A 139 3.97 16.35 6.88
CA LEU A 139 3.67 15.39 7.94
C LEU A 139 4.37 15.77 9.25
N TYR A 140 5.64 16.16 9.18
CA TYR A 140 6.40 16.57 10.35
C TYR A 140 5.85 17.86 10.96
N ALA A 141 5.49 18.84 10.13
CA ALA A 141 4.89 20.10 10.58
C ALA A 141 3.60 19.85 11.37
N ARG A 142 2.72 18.97 10.86
CA ARG A 142 1.46 18.59 11.56
C ARG A 142 1.73 17.95 12.91
N ARG A 143 2.55 16.90 12.93
CA ARG A 143 2.82 16.10 14.15
C ARG A 143 3.53 16.91 15.24
N ASN A 144 4.29 17.94 14.86
CA ASN A 144 5.14 18.70 15.79
C ASN A 144 4.73 20.17 15.96
N LEU A 145 3.56 20.58 15.43
CA LEU A 145 3.10 21.97 15.52
C LEU A 145 3.00 22.48 16.96
N ASN A 146 2.55 21.64 17.90
CA ASN A 146 2.45 22.04 19.30
C ASN A 146 3.83 22.32 19.92
N ALA A 147 4.84 21.51 19.61
CA ALA A 147 6.20 21.77 20.06
C ALA A 147 6.74 23.06 19.45
N TYR A 148 6.46 23.30 18.16
CA TYR A 148 6.84 24.54 17.47
C TYR A 148 6.21 25.79 18.09
N LEU A 149 4.89 25.77 18.32
CA LEU A 149 4.16 26.88 18.96
C LEU A 149 4.65 27.17 20.38
N GLN A 150 5.06 26.13 21.12
CA GLN A 150 5.69 26.28 22.44
C GLN A 150 7.07 26.93 22.33
N LYS A 151 7.93 26.45 21.43
CA LYS A 151 9.27 27.03 21.20
C LYS A 151 9.21 28.47 20.71
N LEU A 152 8.19 28.82 19.92
CA LEU A 152 7.98 30.17 19.42
C LEU A 152 7.46 31.14 20.50
N GLY A 153 6.92 30.61 21.61
CA GLY A 153 6.30 31.37 22.70
C GLY A 153 4.84 31.75 22.44
N VAL A 154 4.21 31.20 21.40
CA VAL A 154 2.80 31.50 21.05
C VAL A 154 1.86 30.89 22.08
N ALA A 155 2.18 29.71 22.59
CA ALA A 155 1.36 28.99 23.57
C ALA A 155 1.13 29.77 24.88
N GLU A 156 2.09 30.61 25.27
CA GLU A 156 1.99 31.44 26.48
C GLU A 156 1.09 32.66 26.28
N LEU A 157 0.98 33.13 25.03
CA LEU A 157 0.26 34.36 24.69
C LEU A 157 -1.17 34.09 24.25
N VAL A 158 -1.48 32.87 23.79
CA VAL A 158 -2.74 32.54 23.13
C VAL A 158 -3.36 31.31 23.79
N PRO A 159 -4.24 31.51 24.80
CA PRO A 159 -4.96 30.41 25.42
C PRO A 159 -5.71 29.56 24.38
N GLY A 160 -5.59 28.24 24.49
CA GLY A 160 -6.28 27.29 23.61
C GLY A 160 -5.63 27.04 22.25
N ILE A 161 -4.57 27.76 21.84
CA ILE A 161 -3.95 27.55 20.52
C ILE A 161 -3.41 26.12 20.32
N LEU A 162 -2.99 25.45 21.39
CA LEU A 162 -2.46 24.08 21.34
C LEU A 162 -3.55 23.00 21.20
N THR A 163 -4.80 23.35 21.46
CA THR A 163 -5.98 22.45 21.42
C THR A 163 -7.02 22.89 20.40
N ALA A 164 -6.73 23.96 19.65
CA ALA A 164 -7.58 24.43 18.56
C ALA A 164 -7.61 23.38 17.44
N ASN A 165 -8.67 23.37 16.64
CA ASN A 165 -8.83 22.34 15.63
C ASN A 165 -7.75 22.49 14.55
N ASP A 166 -7.21 21.36 14.13
CA ASP A 166 -6.37 21.31 12.94
C ASP A 166 -7.31 21.28 11.72
N TYR A 167 -7.46 22.41 11.02
CA TYR A 167 -8.21 22.49 9.74
C TYR A 167 -7.52 21.74 8.57
N CYS A 168 -6.51 20.94 8.88
CA CYS A 168 -5.46 20.51 7.96
C CYS A 168 -5.65 19.07 7.43
N GLU A 169 -6.72 18.39 7.84
CA GLU A 169 -7.07 17.08 7.28
C GLU A 169 -7.16 17.19 5.76
N GLY A 170 -6.27 16.47 5.05
CA GLY A 170 -6.25 16.42 3.58
C GLY A 170 -5.42 17.49 2.86
N THR A 171 -4.56 18.28 3.53
CA THR A 171 -3.56 19.06 2.80
C THR A 171 -2.49 18.12 2.19
N TYR A 172 -1.95 18.44 1.01
CA TYR A 172 -1.00 17.56 0.28
C TYR A 172 -1.42 16.07 0.19
N PRO A 173 -2.64 15.77 -0.30
CA PRO A 173 -3.14 14.39 -0.36
C PRO A 173 -2.29 13.49 -1.26
N HIS A 174 -1.54 14.10 -2.19
CA HIS A 174 -0.59 13.42 -3.08
C HIS A 174 0.59 12.78 -2.34
N PHE A 175 1.06 13.36 -1.25
CA PHE A 175 2.37 13.00 -0.68
C PHE A 175 2.32 12.45 0.74
N VAL A 176 1.49 13.05 1.60
CA VAL A 176 1.50 12.72 3.02
C VAL A 176 1.18 11.25 3.29
N PRO A 177 0.13 10.64 2.68
CA PRO A 177 -0.17 9.23 2.93
C PRO A 177 0.97 8.28 2.56
N ALA A 178 1.66 8.52 1.45
CA ALA A 178 2.83 7.73 1.05
C ALA A 178 3.97 7.81 2.09
N VAL A 179 4.24 9.00 2.62
CA VAL A 179 5.29 9.22 3.63
C VAL A 179 4.90 8.62 4.98
N GLU A 180 3.62 8.65 5.36
CA GLU A 180 3.13 7.96 6.56
C GLU A 180 3.40 6.45 6.49
N VAL A 181 3.02 5.81 5.38
CA VAL A 181 3.30 4.38 5.15
C VAL A 181 4.79 4.08 5.18
N LEU A 182 5.61 4.93 4.54
CA LEU A 182 7.07 4.77 4.54
C LEU A 182 7.65 4.88 5.95
N ALA A 183 7.25 5.89 6.74
CA ALA A 183 7.73 6.10 8.10
C ALA A 183 7.31 4.96 9.04
N GLU A 184 6.08 4.47 8.90
CA GLU A 184 5.58 3.31 9.65
C GLU A 184 6.36 2.03 9.29
N GLY A 185 6.60 1.79 7.99
CA GLY A 185 7.41 0.67 7.51
C GLY A 185 8.85 0.70 8.02
N LEU A 186 9.49 1.87 8.00
CA LEU A 186 10.82 2.09 8.58
C LEU A 186 10.83 1.86 10.09
N SER A 187 9.82 2.37 10.79
CA SER A 187 9.66 2.22 12.24
C SER A 187 9.62 0.74 12.63
N ARG A 188 8.78 -0.07 11.96
CA ARG A 188 8.67 -1.51 12.23
C ARG A 188 9.98 -2.28 12.04
N ARG A 189 10.78 -1.93 11.04
CA ARG A 189 12.03 -2.65 10.70
C ARG A 189 13.23 -2.20 11.53
N THR A 190 13.34 -0.90 11.77
CA THR A 190 14.52 -0.31 12.44
C THR A 190 14.37 -0.26 13.96
N GLY A 191 13.15 -0.36 14.48
CA GLY A 191 12.85 -0.17 15.90
C GLY A 191 12.86 1.30 16.36
N PHE A 192 13.13 2.26 15.47
CA PHE A 192 12.94 3.68 15.77
C PHE A 192 11.46 4.04 15.74
N SER A 193 11.03 5.02 16.53
CA SER A 193 9.66 5.54 16.41
C SER A 193 9.48 6.31 15.09
N GLU A 194 8.26 6.37 14.57
CA GLU A 194 7.96 7.13 13.36
C GLU A 194 8.42 8.60 13.47
N ASN A 195 8.20 9.25 14.61
CA ASN A 195 8.64 10.63 14.83
C ASN A 195 10.16 10.77 14.80
N GLU A 196 10.91 9.79 15.27
CA GLU A 196 12.37 9.79 15.18
C GLU A 196 12.84 9.59 13.73
N ILE A 197 12.18 8.71 12.96
CA ILE A 197 12.44 8.56 11.52
C ILE A 197 12.21 9.89 10.80
N LEU A 198 11.04 10.51 10.98
CA LEU A 198 10.72 11.78 10.33
C LEU A 198 11.70 12.89 10.76
N ARG A 199 12.09 12.95 12.04
CA ARG A 199 13.08 13.92 12.54
C ARG A 199 14.44 13.74 11.86
N ARG A 200 14.91 12.50 11.68
CA ARG A 200 16.18 12.23 10.97
C ARG A 200 16.11 12.66 9.52
N LEU A 201 14.99 12.40 8.84
CA LEU A 201 14.84 12.74 7.43
C LEU A 201 14.65 14.25 7.20
N VAL A 202 13.95 14.96 8.08
CA VAL A 202 13.68 16.39 7.88
C VAL A 202 14.91 17.27 8.17
N THR A 203 15.89 16.76 8.92
CA THR A 203 17.12 17.49 9.30
C THR A 203 18.29 17.32 8.33
N ILE A 204 18.10 16.53 7.27
CA ILE A 204 19.10 16.28 6.23
C ILE A 204 18.65 16.87 4.90
N ASP A 205 19.61 17.13 4.03
CA ASP A 205 19.33 17.71 2.71
C ASP A 205 18.52 16.74 1.85
N CYS A 206 17.65 17.30 1.00
CA CYS A 206 16.74 16.52 0.17
C CYS A 206 17.43 15.46 -0.70
N GLU A 207 18.62 15.77 -1.23
CA GLU A 207 19.44 14.87 -2.05
C GLU A 207 19.90 13.60 -1.31
N THR A 208 20.04 13.68 0.01
CA THR A 208 20.54 12.61 0.88
C THR A 208 19.44 11.78 1.54
N ARG A 209 18.18 12.18 1.47
CA ARG A 209 17.09 11.52 2.22
C ARG A 209 16.92 10.06 1.84
N TRP A 210 16.89 9.77 0.54
CA TRP A 210 16.80 8.39 0.07
C TRP A 210 18.00 7.56 0.51
N GLN A 211 19.21 8.12 0.51
CA GLN A 211 20.40 7.43 1.00
C GLN A 211 20.24 7.05 2.48
N VAL A 212 19.75 7.97 3.33
CA VAL A 212 19.50 7.67 4.75
C VAL A 212 18.40 6.62 4.93
N VAL A 213 17.33 6.64 4.12
CA VAL A 213 16.32 5.56 4.09
C VAL A 213 16.97 4.22 3.74
N GLY A 214 17.82 4.19 2.71
CA GLY A 214 18.57 3.01 2.30
C GLY A 214 19.51 2.49 3.37
N ASP A 215 20.26 3.38 4.04
CA ASP A 215 21.16 3.03 5.14
C ASP A 215 20.40 2.39 6.31
N LEU A 216 19.28 3.00 6.73
CA LEU A 216 18.46 2.50 7.82
C LEU A 216 17.94 1.08 7.53
N LEU A 217 17.45 0.87 6.31
CA LEU A 217 16.91 -0.42 5.91
C LEU A 217 18.00 -1.47 5.66
N PHE A 218 19.12 -1.09 5.07
CA PHE A 218 20.26 -1.97 4.85
C PHE A 218 20.78 -2.56 6.17
N GLU A 219 20.88 -1.72 7.21
CA GLU A 219 21.26 -2.15 8.55
C GLU A 219 20.17 -3.01 9.21
N ALA A 220 18.91 -2.59 9.14
CA ALA A 220 17.79 -3.31 9.75
C ALA A 220 17.62 -4.73 9.20
N GLU A 221 17.87 -4.93 7.90
CA GLU A 221 17.79 -6.23 7.23
C GLU A 221 19.06 -7.10 7.40
N GLY A 222 20.07 -6.61 8.14
CA GLY A 222 21.32 -7.32 8.38
C GLY A 222 22.16 -7.55 7.11
N LEU A 223 21.96 -6.73 6.07
CA LEU A 223 22.60 -6.92 4.77
C LEU A 223 24.13 -6.73 4.82
N HIS A 224 24.64 -6.01 5.83
CA HIS A 224 26.08 -5.87 6.04
C HIS A 224 26.78 -7.22 6.32
N HIS A 225 26.05 -8.24 6.77
CA HIS A 225 26.56 -9.61 6.95
C HIS A 225 26.46 -10.48 5.69
N LEU A 226 25.65 -10.07 4.71
CA LEU A 226 25.43 -10.81 3.47
C LEU A 226 26.28 -10.26 2.33
N VAL A 227 26.35 -8.93 2.22
CA VAL A 227 27.02 -8.23 1.12
C VAL A 227 28.47 -7.91 1.53
N PRO A 228 29.47 -8.16 0.66
CA PRO A 228 30.84 -7.70 0.89
C PRO A 228 30.93 -6.18 1.07
N GLU A 229 31.80 -5.71 1.98
CA GLU A 229 31.93 -4.27 2.28
C GLU A 229 32.17 -3.40 1.04
N ALA A 230 32.93 -3.92 0.07
CA ALA A 230 33.20 -3.24 -1.20
C ALA A 230 31.93 -2.95 -2.04
N ASP A 231 30.86 -3.71 -1.83
CA ASP A 231 29.61 -3.63 -2.60
C ASP A 231 28.48 -2.93 -1.83
N HIS A 232 28.68 -2.55 -0.56
CA HIS A 232 27.64 -1.95 0.29
C HIS A 232 27.03 -0.69 -0.33
N ALA A 233 27.86 0.21 -0.86
CA ALA A 233 27.39 1.45 -1.48
C ALA A 233 26.50 1.18 -2.70
N GLY A 234 26.94 0.29 -3.60
CA GLY A 234 26.16 -0.07 -4.80
C GLY A 234 24.84 -0.76 -4.46
N VAL A 235 24.82 -1.59 -3.42
CA VAL A 235 23.58 -2.22 -2.93
C VAL A 235 22.62 -1.18 -2.34
N LYS A 236 23.11 -0.24 -1.52
CA LYS A 236 22.27 0.85 -0.99
C LYS A 236 21.68 1.71 -2.11
N ASP A 237 22.46 2.02 -3.14
CA ASP A 237 21.97 2.75 -4.33
C ASP A 237 20.88 1.97 -5.07
N ARG A 238 21.06 0.65 -5.25
CA ARG A 238 20.07 -0.23 -5.88
C ARG A 238 18.76 -0.28 -5.08
N LEU A 239 18.84 -0.48 -3.76
CA LEU A 239 17.68 -0.51 -2.85
C LEU A 239 16.90 0.81 -2.90
N THR A 240 17.61 1.93 -2.81
CA THR A 240 16.97 3.26 -2.82
C THR A 240 16.37 3.59 -4.19
N ALA A 241 17.02 3.23 -5.29
CA ALA A 241 16.49 3.43 -6.64
C ALA A 241 15.14 2.72 -6.83
N ALA A 242 15.00 1.49 -6.31
CA ALA A 242 13.75 0.73 -6.40
C ALA A 242 12.59 1.41 -5.65
N MET A 243 12.85 2.01 -4.47
CA MET A 243 11.84 2.71 -3.68
C MET A 243 11.42 4.07 -4.27
N ARG A 244 12.30 4.73 -5.01
CA ARG A 244 12.07 6.08 -5.55
C ARG A 244 11.00 6.11 -6.64
N GLN A 245 10.89 5.05 -7.44
CA GLN A 245 10.00 5.05 -8.61
C GLN A 245 8.52 5.23 -8.22
N PRO A 246 7.95 4.52 -7.23
CA PRO A 246 6.58 4.79 -6.78
C PRO A 246 6.35 6.23 -6.32
N PHE A 247 7.31 6.82 -5.60
CA PHE A 247 7.23 8.22 -5.16
C PHE A 247 7.27 9.22 -6.31
N ALA A 248 8.03 8.93 -7.37
CA ALA A 248 8.10 9.80 -8.54
C ALA A 248 6.73 10.03 -9.21
N GLN A 249 5.82 9.05 -9.12
CA GLN A 249 4.49 9.12 -9.74
C GLN A 249 3.53 10.02 -8.97
N LEU A 250 3.83 10.34 -7.71
CA LEU A 250 2.95 11.12 -6.84
C LEU A 250 2.73 12.56 -7.33
N VAL A 251 3.71 13.13 -8.03
CA VAL A 251 3.63 14.52 -8.52
C VAL A 251 2.61 14.72 -9.64
N ASP A 252 2.20 13.64 -10.30
CA ASP A 252 1.31 13.66 -11.46
C ASP A 252 -0.06 13.02 -11.16
N LEU A 253 -0.35 12.67 -9.90
CA LEU A 253 -1.64 12.07 -9.55
C LEU A 253 -2.80 13.06 -9.78
N ASP A 254 -3.84 12.55 -10.44
CA ASP A 254 -5.10 13.23 -10.67
C ASP A 254 -6.28 12.40 -10.13
N GLY A 255 -7.42 13.06 -9.93
CA GLY A 255 -8.63 12.42 -9.41
C GLY A 255 -9.30 13.22 -8.28
N SER A 256 -10.30 12.59 -7.64
CA SER A 256 -10.85 13.11 -6.38
C SER A 256 -9.81 13.03 -5.26
N ILE A 257 -9.99 13.80 -4.19
CA ILE A 257 -9.10 13.75 -3.02
C ILE A 257 -9.00 12.33 -2.48
N ASP A 258 -10.12 11.60 -2.37
CA ASP A 258 -10.12 10.21 -1.88
C ASP A 258 -9.32 9.27 -2.80
N GLN A 259 -9.44 9.43 -4.13
CA GLN A 259 -8.66 8.66 -5.10
C GLN A 259 -7.16 8.96 -4.98
N ILE A 260 -6.80 10.23 -4.82
CA ILE A 260 -5.42 10.67 -4.64
C ILE A 260 -4.83 10.11 -3.34
N ILE A 261 -5.58 10.14 -2.23
CA ILE A 261 -5.16 9.57 -0.95
C ILE A 261 -4.91 8.06 -1.07
N VAL A 262 -5.83 7.32 -1.71
CA VAL A 262 -5.65 5.88 -1.95
C VAL A 262 -4.41 5.63 -2.80
N ALA A 263 -4.25 6.33 -3.92
CA ALA A 263 -3.09 6.17 -4.80
C ALA A 263 -1.76 6.53 -4.11
N SER A 264 -1.75 7.60 -3.30
CA SER A 264 -0.59 8.00 -2.49
C SER A 264 -0.23 6.92 -1.47
N THR A 265 -1.22 6.40 -0.75
CA THR A 265 -1.04 5.30 0.20
C THR A 265 -0.46 4.06 -0.49
N THR A 266 -1.02 3.68 -1.64
CA THR A 266 -0.54 2.55 -2.45
C THR A 266 0.92 2.75 -2.88
N ALA A 267 1.31 3.94 -3.33
CA ALA A 267 2.70 4.22 -3.69
C ALA A 267 3.67 4.05 -2.51
N GLY A 268 3.25 4.39 -1.29
CA GLY A 268 4.01 4.12 -0.07
C GLY A 268 4.24 2.61 0.15
N TYR A 269 3.20 1.80 0.00
CA TYR A 269 3.31 0.34 0.08
C TYR A 269 4.16 -0.24 -1.06
N ASP A 270 3.99 0.26 -2.29
CA ASP A 270 4.76 -0.17 -3.45
C ASP A 270 6.25 0.16 -3.31
N ALA A 271 6.60 1.28 -2.67
CA ALA A 271 7.99 1.62 -2.37
C ALA A 271 8.63 0.59 -1.42
N LEU A 272 7.95 0.26 -0.32
CA LEU A 272 8.42 -0.77 0.62
C LEU A 272 8.46 -2.17 -0.03
N GLY A 273 7.44 -2.52 -0.82
CA GLY A 273 7.43 -3.79 -1.55
C GLY A 273 8.51 -3.88 -2.63
N SER A 274 8.90 -2.75 -3.23
CA SER A 274 10.04 -2.70 -4.16
C SER A 274 11.36 -2.90 -3.44
N PHE A 275 11.51 -2.32 -2.24
CA PHE A 275 12.64 -2.62 -1.37
C PHE A 275 12.73 -4.10 -1.03
N ASP A 276 11.62 -4.73 -0.61
CA ASP A 276 11.57 -6.14 -0.25
C ASP A 276 12.03 -7.05 -1.39
N ARG A 277 11.53 -6.80 -2.60
CA ARG A 277 11.96 -7.58 -3.78
C ARG A 277 13.46 -7.45 -4.04
N GLU A 278 14.05 -6.29 -3.83
CA GLU A 278 15.49 -6.11 -4.01
C GLU A 278 16.33 -6.77 -2.91
N VAL A 279 15.88 -6.71 -1.65
CA VAL A 279 16.49 -7.48 -0.55
C VAL A 279 16.49 -8.97 -0.87
N GLU A 280 15.36 -9.47 -1.35
CA GLU A 280 15.21 -10.88 -1.71
C GLU A 280 16.08 -11.28 -2.90
N ALA A 281 16.16 -10.42 -3.92
CA ALA A 281 17.07 -10.62 -5.03
C ALA A 281 18.54 -10.70 -4.56
N LEU A 282 18.96 -9.85 -3.61
CA LEU A 282 20.32 -9.87 -3.06
C LEU A 282 20.60 -11.13 -2.24
N ARG A 283 19.64 -11.58 -1.42
CA ARG A 283 19.74 -12.84 -0.66
C ARG A 283 19.93 -14.02 -1.61
N LEU A 284 19.14 -14.06 -2.70
CA LEU A 284 19.25 -15.07 -3.74
C LEU A 284 20.58 -15.05 -4.49
N GLU A 285 21.05 -13.87 -4.89
CA GLU A 285 22.35 -13.69 -5.53
C GLU A 285 23.46 -14.26 -4.65
N HIS A 286 23.40 -13.98 -3.34
CA HIS A 286 24.35 -14.51 -2.36
C HIS A 286 24.23 -16.02 -2.17
N ASP A 287 23.03 -16.56 -1.98
CA ASP A 287 22.82 -17.99 -1.72
C ASP A 287 23.21 -18.86 -2.92
N ARG A 288 23.05 -18.37 -4.15
CA ARG A 288 23.57 -19.04 -5.35
C ARG A 288 25.09 -19.26 -5.31
N THR A 289 25.83 -18.38 -4.64
CA THR A 289 27.28 -18.57 -4.47
C THR A 289 27.63 -19.62 -3.42
N ARG A 290 26.69 -19.98 -2.54
CA ARG A 290 26.89 -20.96 -1.45
C ARG A 290 26.55 -22.40 -1.84
N GLY A 291 25.72 -22.60 -2.87
CA GLY A 291 25.40 -23.89 -3.46
C GLY A 291 23.92 -24.30 -3.34
N PRO A 292 23.51 -25.41 -3.99
CA PRO A 292 22.10 -25.77 -4.14
C PRO A 292 21.36 -26.06 -2.83
N ALA A 293 22.04 -26.63 -1.83
CA ALA A 293 21.41 -26.97 -0.54
C ALA A 293 21.04 -25.70 0.24
N GLN A 294 21.96 -24.74 0.34
CA GLN A 294 21.73 -23.46 1.00
C GLN A 294 20.66 -22.63 0.28
N LEU A 295 20.63 -22.72 -1.06
CA LEU A 295 19.59 -22.08 -1.86
C LEU A 295 18.20 -22.67 -1.56
N LEU A 296 18.10 -23.99 -1.41
CA LEU A 296 16.84 -24.64 -1.02
C LEU A 296 16.40 -24.21 0.38
N ASP A 297 17.30 -24.29 1.38
CA ASP A 297 17.00 -23.89 2.75
C ASP A 297 16.48 -22.44 2.80
N SER A 298 17.13 -21.54 2.05
CA SER A 298 16.71 -20.13 1.90
C SER A 298 15.33 -19.99 1.25
N ILE A 299 15.00 -20.77 0.22
CA ILE A 299 13.66 -20.75 -0.39
C ILE A 299 12.60 -21.18 0.64
N LEU A 300 12.89 -22.24 1.41
CA LEU A 300 11.96 -22.78 2.39
C LEU A 300 11.78 -21.85 3.60
N GLU A 301 12.84 -21.19 4.07
CA GLU A 301 12.74 -20.17 5.13
C GLU A 301 11.89 -18.97 4.70
N ARG A 302 11.91 -18.63 3.41
CA ARG A 302 11.21 -17.47 2.86
C ARG A 302 9.78 -17.75 2.41
N GLN A 303 9.41 -19.02 2.25
CA GLN A 303 8.07 -19.41 1.78
C GLN A 303 6.95 -18.81 2.63
N GLU A 304 7.13 -18.73 3.95
CA GLU A 304 6.14 -18.19 4.89
C GLU A 304 5.95 -16.68 4.66
N HIS A 305 7.04 -15.94 4.50
CA HIS A 305 7.01 -14.51 4.20
C HIS A 305 6.42 -14.22 2.83
N ALA A 306 6.78 -15.01 1.81
CA ALA A 306 6.21 -14.87 0.47
C ALA A 306 4.70 -15.17 0.47
N ALA A 307 4.25 -16.18 1.23
CA ALA A 307 2.83 -16.50 1.34
C ALA A 307 2.05 -15.39 2.04
N LEU A 308 2.58 -14.82 3.12
CA LEU A 308 2.02 -13.64 3.78
C LEU A 308 1.85 -12.47 2.79
N ALA A 309 2.90 -12.14 2.04
CA ALA A 309 2.89 -11.03 1.09
C ALA A 309 1.88 -11.22 -0.04
N VAL A 310 1.73 -12.45 -0.53
CA VAL A 310 0.85 -12.78 -1.65
C VAL A 310 -0.62 -12.91 -1.25
N THR A 311 -0.87 -13.40 -0.05
CA THR A 311 -2.24 -13.57 0.49
C THR A 311 -2.76 -12.31 1.19
N GLY A 312 -1.84 -11.44 1.63
CA GLY A 312 -2.13 -10.29 2.47
C GLY A 312 -2.39 -10.67 3.95
N ALA A 313 -2.22 -11.92 4.36
CA ALA A 313 -2.36 -12.32 5.76
C ALA A 313 -1.32 -11.63 6.64
N HIS A 314 -1.72 -11.09 7.79
CA HIS A 314 -0.83 -10.47 8.77
C HIS A 314 -0.46 -11.41 9.95
N HIS A 315 -1.03 -12.63 9.97
CA HIS A 315 -0.85 -13.59 11.05
C HIS A 315 -0.71 -15.03 10.53
N ILE A 316 0.40 -15.32 9.86
CA ILE A 316 0.93 -16.68 9.78
C ILE A 316 2.00 -16.76 10.86
N THR A 317 1.80 -17.68 11.79
CA THR A 317 2.82 -18.08 12.76
C THR A 317 3.27 -19.48 12.34
N GLN A 318 4.58 -19.77 12.39
CA GLN A 318 5.22 -21.07 12.16
C GLN A 318 4.34 -22.16 11.55
N ILE A 319 4.57 -22.44 10.26
CA ILE A 319 3.96 -23.58 9.57
C ILE A 319 4.44 -24.88 10.24
N SER A 320 3.54 -25.62 10.88
CA SER A 320 3.83 -26.93 11.45
C SER A 320 3.60 -28.02 10.39
N GLY A 321 4.65 -28.34 9.65
CA GLY A 321 4.69 -29.44 8.68
C GLY A 321 6.01 -29.40 7.90
N SER A 322 6.66 -30.54 7.73
CA SER A 322 7.87 -30.59 6.90
C SER A 322 7.46 -30.50 5.44
N VAL A 323 8.16 -29.69 4.64
CA VAL A 323 7.92 -29.64 3.18
C VAL A 323 8.15 -31.01 2.52
N ALA A 324 8.95 -31.86 3.16
CA ALA A 324 9.17 -33.26 2.79
C ALA A 324 7.88 -34.12 2.80
N ASP A 325 6.86 -33.71 3.56
CA ASP A 325 5.62 -34.49 3.71
C ASP A 325 4.65 -34.30 2.53
N PHE A 326 4.90 -33.32 1.66
CA PHE A 326 4.03 -33.03 0.51
C PHE A 326 4.49 -33.80 -0.72
N THR A 327 3.61 -34.64 -1.27
CA THR A 327 3.85 -35.41 -2.49
C THR A 327 3.07 -34.87 -3.68
N LEU A 328 3.72 -34.79 -4.84
CA LEU A 328 3.10 -34.49 -6.12
C LEU A 328 2.37 -35.72 -6.71
N ALA A 329 1.63 -35.51 -7.80
CA ALA A 329 0.85 -36.55 -8.47
C ALA A 329 1.71 -37.70 -9.05
N ASP A 330 2.98 -37.45 -9.35
CA ASP A 330 3.93 -38.46 -9.84
C ASP A 330 4.65 -39.23 -8.71
N GLY A 331 4.37 -38.89 -7.44
CA GLY A 331 4.96 -39.50 -6.25
C GLY A 331 6.25 -38.84 -5.77
N SER A 332 6.79 -37.85 -6.48
CA SER A 332 7.91 -37.03 -5.99
C SER A 332 7.48 -36.13 -4.84
N THR A 333 8.40 -35.82 -3.92
CA THR A 333 8.14 -34.84 -2.86
C THR A 333 8.38 -33.41 -3.36
N VAL A 334 7.69 -32.43 -2.77
CA VAL A 334 7.92 -30.99 -3.06
C VAL A 334 9.38 -30.64 -2.81
N GLU A 335 9.98 -31.14 -1.72
CA GLU A 335 11.40 -30.89 -1.40
C GLU A 335 12.34 -31.46 -2.47
N GLU A 336 12.15 -32.69 -2.93
CA GLU A 336 12.97 -33.29 -4.01
C GLU A 336 12.91 -32.47 -5.29
N VAL A 337 11.71 -32.00 -5.66
CA VAL A 337 11.49 -31.20 -6.86
C VAL A 337 12.14 -29.82 -6.74
N LEU A 338 11.99 -29.14 -5.60
CA LEU A 338 12.64 -27.85 -5.34
C LEU A 338 14.16 -27.98 -5.22
N ARG A 339 14.67 -29.09 -4.67
CA ARG A 339 16.10 -29.38 -4.65
C ARG A 339 16.66 -29.52 -6.05
N LYS A 340 15.99 -30.30 -6.90
CA LYS A 340 16.36 -30.47 -8.32
C LYS A 340 16.34 -29.12 -9.06
N MET A 341 15.40 -28.23 -8.74
CA MET A 341 15.37 -26.87 -9.28
C MET A 341 16.63 -26.09 -8.87
N CYS A 342 17.02 -26.15 -7.59
CA CYS A 342 18.20 -25.46 -7.08
C CYS A 342 19.51 -26.02 -7.64
N GLU A 343 19.61 -27.34 -7.85
CA GLU A 343 20.77 -27.99 -8.46
C GLU A 343 21.01 -27.54 -9.91
N ARG A 344 19.95 -27.07 -10.58
CA ARG A 344 19.95 -26.60 -11.97
C ARG A 344 19.84 -25.09 -12.09
N ALA A 345 20.07 -24.37 -10.99
CA ALA A 345 19.99 -22.93 -10.94
C ALA A 345 20.92 -22.29 -11.99
N GLY A 346 20.35 -21.46 -12.88
CA GLY A 346 21.12 -20.75 -13.92
C GLY A 346 21.30 -21.49 -15.25
N GLU A 347 20.72 -22.68 -15.43
CA GLU A 347 20.63 -23.30 -16.75
C GLU A 347 19.63 -22.53 -17.65
N GLU A 348 20.11 -21.88 -18.73
CA GLU A 348 19.26 -21.06 -19.63
C GLU A 348 18.17 -21.85 -20.38
N ASN A 349 18.23 -23.18 -20.41
CA ASN A 349 17.31 -24.04 -21.17
C ASN A 349 16.83 -25.22 -20.31
N GLN A 350 16.08 -24.93 -19.26
CA GLN A 350 15.40 -25.99 -18.53
C GLN A 350 14.29 -26.61 -19.40
N PRO A 351 14.20 -27.95 -19.49
CA PRO A 351 13.12 -28.62 -20.19
C PRO A 351 11.75 -28.16 -19.67
N TYR A 352 10.80 -27.98 -20.58
CA TYR A 352 9.42 -27.58 -20.24
C TYR A 352 8.79 -28.51 -19.19
N GLU A 353 9.08 -29.80 -19.26
CA GLU A 353 8.58 -30.80 -18.30
C GLU A 353 9.08 -30.53 -16.88
N ASP A 354 10.33 -30.07 -16.73
CA ASP A 354 10.88 -29.71 -15.42
C ASP A 354 10.25 -28.41 -14.90
N LEU A 355 10.09 -27.39 -15.75
CA LEU A 355 9.41 -26.14 -15.37
C LEU A 355 7.96 -26.39 -14.91
N ALA A 356 7.24 -27.28 -15.59
CA ALA A 356 5.88 -27.66 -15.21
C ALA A 356 5.87 -28.38 -13.84
N GLN A 357 6.86 -29.23 -13.57
CA GLN A 357 7.01 -29.92 -12.28
C GLN A 357 7.38 -28.95 -11.15
N TYR A 358 8.27 -27.99 -11.39
CA TYR A 358 8.60 -26.94 -10.42
C TYR A 358 7.38 -26.08 -10.09
N LYS A 359 6.62 -25.69 -11.11
CA LYS A 359 5.38 -24.91 -10.94
C LYS A 359 4.34 -25.67 -10.12
N GLU A 360 4.19 -26.97 -10.38
CA GLU A 360 3.33 -27.88 -9.62
C GLU A 360 3.72 -27.95 -8.14
N ALA A 361 5.02 -28.07 -7.84
CA ALA A 361 5.53 -28.06 -6.47
C ALA A 361 5.22 -26.76 -5.73
N LEU A 362 5.39 -25.61 -6.40
CA LEU A 362 5.08 -24.30 -5.81
C LEU A 362 3.58 -24.08 -5.61
N HIS A 363 2.72 -24.64 -6.47
CA HIS A 363 1.28 -24.64 -6.21
C HIS A 363 0.94 -25.40 -4.94
N VAL A 364 1.47 -26.62 -4.75
CA VAL A 364 1.22 -27.41 -3.53
C VAL A 364 1.64 -26.62 -2.29
N LEU A 365 2.81 -25.98 -2.37
CA LEU A 365 3.34 -25.18 -1.27
C LEU A 365 2.44 -23.98 -0.94
N LEU A 366 2.11 -23.17 -1.95
CA LEU A 366 1.25 -22.00 -1.77
C LEU A 366 -0.17 -22.36 -1.33
N GLU A 367 -0.74 -23.45 -1.85
CA GLU A 367 -2.04 -23.96 -1.42
C GLU A 367 -2.03 -24.34 0.06
N HIS A 368 -0.98 -25.01 0.50
CA HIS A 368 -0.80 -25.35 1.90
C HIS A 368 -0.71 -24.09 2.77
N ASP A 369 0.07 -23.09 2.36
CA ASP A 369 0.21 -21.84 3.12
C ASP A 369 -1.10 -21.06 3.21
N ILE A 370 -1.86 -20.97 2.10
CA ILE A 370 -3.20 -20.39 2.09
C ILE A 370 -4.14 -21.17 3.02
N TYR A 371 -4.09 -22.50 2.96
CA TYR A 371 -4.95 -23.35 3.78
C TYR A 371 -4.64 -23.20 5.28
N GLN A 372 -3.37 -23.16 5.66
CA GLN A 372 -2.95 -22.97 7.06
C GLN A 372 -3.38 -21.60 7.59
N SER A 373 -3.23 -20.56 6.77
CA SER A 373 -3.70 -19.21 7.08
C SER A 373 -5.21 -19.18 7.36
N ALA A 374 -6.00 -19.87 6.52
CA ALA A 374 -7.44 -20.01 6.70
C ALA A 374 -7.81 -20.96 7.87
N GLY A 375 -6.98 -21.95 8.17
CA GLY A 375 -7.20 -22.98 9.19
C GLY A 375 -7.09 -22.47 10.62
N ARG A 376 -6.19 -21.52 10.90
CA ARG A 376 -6.02 -20.95 12.26
C ARG A 376 -7.21 -20.13 12.75
N PHE A 377 -8.06 -19.66 11.84
CA PHE A 377 -9.37 -19.09 12.23
C PHE A 377 -10.26 -20.08 12.99
N ARG A 378 -10.04 -21.40 12.84
CA ARG A 378 -10.77 -22.42 13.62
C ARG A 378 -10.44 -22.34 15.11
N GLU A 379 -9.18 -22.12 15.45
CA GLU A 379 -8.71 -22.14 16.85
C GLU A 379 -9.09 -20.86 17.61
N VAL A 380 -9.21 -19.72 16.92
CA VAL A 380 -9.43 -18.41 17.56
C VAL A 380 -10.93 -18.09 17.78
N GLY A 381 -11.87 -18.79 17.12
CA GLY A 381 -13.30 -18.40 17.20
C GLY A 381 -14.37 -19.50 17.12
N MET A 382 -14.03 -20.74 16.76
CA MET A 382 -15.02 -21.81 16.59
C MET A 382 -14.48 -23.15 17.10
N GLY A 383 -14.40 -23.35 18.42
CA GLY A 383 -13.86 -24.59 19.00
C GLY A 383 -14.49 -25.85 18.41
N ASP A 384 -13.71 -26.91 18.18
CA ASP A 384 -14.03 -28.31 17.79
C ASP A 384 -15.33 -28.61 17.02
N VAL A 385 -15.89 -27.69 16.22
CA VAL A 385 -17.04 -28.00 15.37
C VAL A 385 -16.52 -28.74 14.13
N PRO A 386 -16.96 -29.98 13.87
CA PRO A 386 -16.59 -30.68 12.65
C PRO A 386 -17.12 -29.89 11.46
N LEU A 387 -16.22 -29.50 10.54
CA LEU A 387 -16.65 -28.93 9.27
C LEU A 387 -17.41 -29.99 8.49
N ASP A 388 -18.53 -29.58 7.89
CA ASP A 388 -19.15 -30.42 6.88
C ASP A 388 -18.20 -30.58 5.69
N ARG A 389 -18.38 -31.69 4.98
CA ARG A 389 -17.57 -32.04 3.80
C ARG A 389 -17.61 -30.97 2.71
N GLY A 390 -18.69 -30.19 2.63
CA GLY A 390 -18.83 -29.10 1.65
C GLY A 390 -17.88 -27.94 1.95
N THR A 391 -17.73 -27.57 3.22
CA THR A 391 -16.83 -26.49 3.64
C THR A 391 -15.36 -26.84 3.42
N VAL A 392 -14.98 -28.10 3.66
CA VAL A 392 -13.61 -28.58 3.38
C VAL A 392 -13.33 -28.51 1.88
N VAL A 393 -14.23 -29.07 1.05
CA VAL A 393 -14.09 -29.05 -0.42
C VAL A 393 -14.06 -27.61 -0.96
N PHE A 394 -14.85 -26.71 -0.39
CA PHE A 394 -14.84 -25.30 -0.79
C PHE A 394 -13.54 -24.60 -0.39
N SER A 395 -13.02 -24.83 0.82
CA SER A 395 -11.78 -24.21 1.30
C SER A 395 -10.56 -24.70 0.50
N GLU A 396 -10.49 -25.99 0.21
CA GLU A 396 -9.47 -26.57 -0.68
C GLU A 396 -9.60 -26.01 -2.10
N GLY A 397 -10.82 -25.93 -2.64
CA GLY A 397 -11.08 -25.32 -3.94
C GLY A 397 -10.69 -23.85 -4.01
N LEU A 398 -10.94 -23.09 -2.93
CA LEU A 398 -10.56 -21.68 -2.82
C LEU A 398 -9.05 -21.51 -2.74
N ALA A 399 -8.35 -22.31 -1.92
CA ALA A 399 -6.89 -22.29 -1.85
C ALA A 399 -6.25 -22.59 -3.22
N ARG A 400 -6.77 -23.60 -3.94
CA ARG A 400 -6.36 -23.92 -5.31
C ARG A 400 -6.55 -22.75 -6.26
N ALA A 401 -7.75 -22.18 -6.29
CA ALA A 401 -8.08 -21.05 -7.17
C ALA A 401 -7.23 -19.81 -6.88
N LEU A 402 -6.97 -19.53 -5.60
CA LEU A 402 -6.10 -18.43 -5.18
C LEU A 402 -4.64 -18.71 -5.55
N SER A 403 -4.15 -19.93 -5.36
CA SER A 403 -2.79 -20.30 -5.77
C SER A 403 -2.60 -20.10 -7.28
N ASP A 404 -3.58 -20.50 -8.09
CA ASP A 404 -3.56 -20.30 -9.56
C ASP A 404 -3.48 -18.83 -9.95
N ASP A 405 -4.29 -17.99 -9.31
CA ASP A 405 -4.30 -16.56 -9.60
C ASP A 405 -3.06 -15.84 -9.06
N ARG A 406 -2.39 -16.38 -8.03
CA ARG A 406 -1.33 -15.71 -7.27
C ARG A 406 0.07 -16.32 -7.45
N LEU A 407 0.21 -17.48 -8.10
CA LEU A 407 1.48 -18.19 -8.17
C LEU A 407 2.60 -17.36 -8.80
N ASN A 408 2.32 -16.59 -9.84
CA ASN A 408 3.36 -15.75 -10.44
C ASN A 408 3.85 -14.68 -9.44
N ALA A 409 2.95 -14.08 -8.65
CA ALA A 409 3.36 -13.17 -7.58
C ALA A 409 4.18 -13.90 -6.50
N TYR A 410 3.86 -15.16 -6.20
CA TYR A 410 4.63 -15.97 -5.26
C TYR A 410 6.02 -16.34 -5.78
N VAL A 411 6.13 -16.71 -7.06
CA VAL A 411 7.41 -16.88 -7.77
C VAL A 411 8.25 -15.60 -7.72
N ASP A 412 7.61 -14.45 -7.84
CA ASP A 412 8.26 -13.14 -7.80
C ASP A 412 8.77 -12.82 -6.40
N GLN A 413 7.96 -13.06 -5.37
CA GLN A 413 8.33 -12.84 -3.98
C GLN A 413 9.46 -13.77 -3.53
N LEU A 414 9.46 -15.03 -4.00
CA LEU A 414 10.55 -15.97 -3.76
C LEU A 414 11.77 -15.73 -4.67
N GLY A 415 11.66 -14.83 -5.66
CA GLY A 415 12.67 -14.54 -6.67
C GLY A 415 13.18 -15.79 -7.42
N LEU A 416 12.27 -16.70 -7.78
CA LEU A 416 12.65 -17.98 -8.39
C LEU A 416 12.94 -17.87 -9.89
N GLU A 417 12.50 -16.80 -10.56
CA GLU A 417 12.66 -16.64 -12.02
C GLU A 417 14.14 -16.74 -12.49
N PRO A 418 15.13 -16.13 -11.83
CA PRO A 418 16.52 -16.31 -12.26
C PRO A 418 17.14 -17.64 -11.76
N ILE A 419 16.44 -18.44 -10.95
CA ILE A 419 16.82 -19.83 -10.61
C ILE A 419 16.35 -20.77 -11.72
N ALA A 420 15.08 -20.63 -12.12
CA ALA A 420 14.43 -21.43 -13.16
C ALA A 420 13.75 -20.51 -14.20
N PRO A 421 14.51 -20.01 -15.19
CA PRO A 421 13.97 -19.10 -16.21
C PRO A 421 12.79 -19.71 -16.97
N GLY A 422 11.72 -18.95 -17.15
CA GLY A 422 10.48 -19.38 -17.83
C GLY A 422 9.42 -19.98 -16.89
N LEU A 423 9.65 -19.99 -15.58
CA LEU A 423 8.69 -20.49 -14.59
C LEU A 423 7.36 -19.71 -14.60
N ARG A 424 7.42 -18.39 -14.81
CA ARG A 424 6.23 -17.54 -15.00
C ARG A 424 5.41 -17.93 -16.23
N ASP A 425 6.08 -18.15 -17.35
CA ASP A 425 5.46 -18.33 -18.67
C ASP A 425 4.97 -19.76 -18.91
N THR A 426 5.47 -20.71 -18.12
CA THR A 426 5.05 -22.11 -18.21
C THR A 426 3.60 -22.23 -17.78
N ALA A 427 2.73 -22.76 -18.65
CA ALA A 427 1.34 -23.00 -18.31
C ALA A 427 1.28 -24.02 -17.15
N SER A 428 0.44 -23.75 -16.15
CA SER A 428 0.22 -24.75 -15.10
C SER A 428 -0.35 -26.03 -15.75
N PRO A 429 0.27 -27.20 -15.53
CA PRO A 429 -0.27 -28.46 -16.03
C PRO A 429 -1.59 -28.83 -15.33
N ARG A 430 -1.95 -28.15 -14.23
CA ARG A 430 -3.15 -28.43 -13.45
C ARG A 430 -4.42 -28.15 -14.22
N ARG A 431 -5.26 -29.18 -14.30
CA ARG A 431 -6.69 -28.96 -14.51
C ARG A 431 -7.32 -28.65 -13.15
N LEU A 432 -7.93 -27.48 -13.03
CA LEU A 432 -8.78 -27.16 -11.88
C LEU A 432 -9.87 -28.23 -11.73
N ASP A 433 -9.97 -28.81 -10.54
CA ASP A 433 -11.09 -29.70 -10.22
C ASP A 433 -12.41 -28.90 -10.10
N PRO A 434 -13.58 -29.56 -10.13
CA PRO A 434 -14.86 -28.86 -10.06
C PRO A 434 -15.05 -27.95 -8.84
N GLY A 435 -14.44 -28.27 -7.70
CA GLY A 435 -14.46 -27.44 -6.49
C GLY A 435 -13.67 -26.15 -6.68
N ALA A 436 -12.48 -26.24 -7.25
CA ALA A 436 -11.67 -25.05 -7.56
C ALA A 436 -12.30 -24.17 -8.66
N VAL A 437 -12.92 -24.78 -9.68
CA VAL A 437 -13.71 -24.04 -10.69
C VAL A 437 -14.88 -23.30 -10.03
N ALA A 438 -15.60 -23.96 -9.11
CA ALA A 438 -16.71 -23.35 -8.39
C ALA A 438 -16.25 -22.21 -7.48
N ALA A 439 -15.15 -22.39 -6.74
CA ALA A 439 -14.57 -21.36 -5.88
C ALA A 439 -14.06 -20.15 -6.69
N ARG A 440 -13.42 -20.40 -7.84
CA ARG A 440 -12.98 -19.33 -8.75
C ARG A 440 -14.17 -18.55 -9.32
N ALA A 441 -15.21 -19.25 -9.75
CA ALA A 441 -16.45 -18.61 -10.22
C ALA A 441 -17.09 -17.77 -9.10
N PHE A 442 -17.09 -18.29 -7.87
CA PHE A 442 -17.54 -17.55 -6.69
C PHE A 442 -16.73 -16.27 -6.49
N VAL A 443 -15.40 -16.34 -6.42
CA VAL A 443 -14.52 -15.15 -6.29
C VAL A 443 -14.74 -14.13 -7.41
N GLN A 444 -14.92 -14.59 -8.65
CA GLN A 444 -15.15 -13.71 -9.81
C GLN A 444 -16.52 -13.03 -9.77
N GLU A 445 -17.55 -13.74 -9.34
CA GLU A 445 -18.92 -13.21 -9.22
C GLU A 445 -19.00 -12.20 -8.07
N ILE A 446 -18.33 -12.52 -6.97
CA ILE A 446 -18.16 -11.66 -5.82
C ILE A 446 -17.39 -10.37 -6.15
N GLY A 447 -16.39 -10.43 -7.02
CA GLY A 447 -15.63 -9.25 -7.43
C GLY A 447 -16.39 -8.28 -8.35
N ARG A 448 -17.66 -8.55 -8.69
CA ARG A 448 -18.42 -7.73 -9.66
C ARG A 448 -19.38 -6.71 -9.07
N GLU A 449 -19.68 -6.78 -7.78
CA GLU A 449 -20.41 -5.79 -6.96
C GLU A 449 -20.96 -6.56 -5.77
N ILE A 450 -20.32 -6.45 -4.60
CA ILE A 450 -21.00 -6.83 -3.35
C ILE A 450 -21.37 -5.57 -2.61
N GLN A 451 -22.68 -5.40 -2.50
CA GLN A 451 -23.30 -4.48 -1.57
C GLN A 451 -23.38 -5.15 -0.21
N VAL A 452 -22.44 -4.84 0.70
CA VAL A 452 -22.47 -5.35 2.07
C VAL A 452 -23.35 -4.45 2.95
N PRO A 453 -24.42 -4.97 3.59
CA PRO A 453 -25.24 -4.16 4.48
C PRO A 453 -24.47 -3.81 5.76
N VAL A 454 -24.39 -2.53 6.10
CA VAL A 454 -23.74 -2.07 7.34
C VAL A 454 -24.64 -2.39 8.54
N LYS A 455 -24.26 -3.39 9.34
CA LYS A 455 -24.90 -3.64 10.64
C LYS A 455 -24.43 -2.59 11.65
N GLY A 456 -25.28 -1.59 11.93
CA GLY A 456 -24.97 -0.61 12.98
C GLY A 456 -25.91 0.58 13.11
N GLN A 457 -26.70 0.92 12.09
CA GLN A 457 -27.73 1.94 12.27
C GLN A 457 -28.98 1.32 12.89
N GLY A 458 -29.19 1.66 14.16
CA GLY A 458 -30.39 1.28 14.91
C GLY A 458 -31.63 1.63 14.10
N ASN A 459 -32.58 0.69 14.10
CA ASN A 459 -33.86 0.76 13.40
C ASN A 459 -34.65 2.01 13.83
N THR A 460 -34.42 3.16 13.20
CA THR A 460 -35.16 4.40 13.43
C THR A 460 -36.45 4.42 12.61
N GLY A 461 -37.26 3.36 12.65
CA GLY A 461 -38.70 3.34 12.29
C GLY A 461 -39.17 3.90 10.93
N ASN A 462 -38.29 4.43 10.09
CA ASN A 462 -38.62 5.30 8.96
C ASN A 462 -38.06 4.74 7.66
N GLY A 463 -38.32 3.47 7.33
CA GLY A 463 -38.22 2.95 5.95
C GLY A 463 -36.96 3.30 5.13
N GLU A 464 -35.81 3.56 5.76
CA GLU A 464 -34.58 3.88 5.05
C GLU A 464 -33.98 2.59 4.48
N GLN A 465 -33.57 2.66 3.21
CA GLN A 465 -32.86 1.57 2.57
C GLN A 465 -31.53 1.35 3.31
N PRO A 466 -31.14 0.09 3.57
CA PRO A 466 -29.87 -0.20 4.21
C PRO A 466 -28.72 0.43 3.42
N ALA A 467 -27.81 1.11 4.13
CA ALA A 467 -26.57 1.59 3.53
C ALA A 467 -25.70 0.38 3.13
N TYR A 468 -25.21 0.42 1.90
CA TYR A 468 -24.32 -0.57 1.34
C TYR A 468 -22.95 0.04 1.09
N VAL A 469 -21.89 -0.69 1.41
CA VAL A 469 -20.52 -0.31 1.06
C VAL A 469 -20.06 -1.18 -0.11
N GLU A 470 -19.54 -0.55 -1.16
CA GLU A 470 -18.81 -1.24 -2.22
C GLU A 470 -17.45 -1.69 -1.65
N MET A 471 -17.20 -2.99 -1.72
CA MET A 471 -15.94 -3.56 -1.25
C MET A 471 -15.12 -4.02 -2.45
N ASP A 472 -13.87 -3.54 -2.52
CA ASP A 472 -12.92 -3.93 -3.55
C ASP A 472 -12.63 -5.46 -3.50
N ARG A 473 -12.40 -6.06 -4.67
CA ARG A 473 -12.17 -7.51 -4.82
C ARG A 473 -10.98 -7.96 -3.99
N ASP A 474 -9.87 -7.21 -3.98
CA ASP A 474 -8.68 -7.58 -3.22
C ASP A 474 -8.88 -7.36 -1.72
N VAL A 475 -9.70 -6.38 -1.31
CA VAL A 475 -10.11 -6.22 0.10
C VAL A 475 -10.95 -7.40 0.57
N LEU A 476 -11.92 -7.85 -0.22
CA LEU A 476 -12.76 -8.97 0.16
C LEU A 476 -12.03 -10.32 0.08
N LEU A 477 -11.13 -10.50 -0.88
CA LEU A 477 -10.25 -11.67 -0.92
C LEU A 477 -9.34 -11.72 0.31
N ARG A 478 -8.83 -10.57 0.74
CA ARG A 478 -8.12 -10.44 2.02
C ARG A 478 -9.04 -10.82 3.19
N GLN A 479 -10.27 -10.32 3.26
CA GLN A 479 -11.20 -10.72 4.31
C GLN A 479 -11.52 -12.23 4.34
N LEU A 480 -11.79 -12.83 3.17
CA LEU A 480 -12.07 -14.27 3.05
C LEU A 480 -10.84 -15.12 3.39
N ALA A 481 -9.64 -14.59 3.16
CA ALA A 481 -8.38 -15.18 3.61
C ALA A 481 -8.07 -14.90 5.10
N GLY A 482 -8.92 -14.15 5.81
CA GLY A 482 -8.79 -13.92 7.25
C GLY A 482 -7.87 -12.75 7.63
N VAL A 483 -7.75 -11.73 6.79
CA VAL A 483 -6.75 -10.66 6.94
C VAL A 483 -7.14 -9.55 7.93
N ASP A 484 -8.43 -9.38 8.27
CA ASP A 484 -8.90 -8.30 9.16
C ASP A 484 -10.01 -8.75 10.14
N PRO A 485 -9.70 -8.96 11.43
CA PRO A 485 -10.66 -9.41 12.44
C PRO A 485 -11.59 -8.29 12.98
N GLU A 486 -11.35 -7.02 12.64
CA GLU A 486 -12.11 -5.87 13.18
C GLU A 486 -13.35 -5.52 12.33
N LEU A 487 -13.52 -6.12 11.15
CA LEU A 487 -14.67 -5.89 10.27
C LEU A 487 -15.84 -6.84 10.62
N PRO A 488 -17.11 -6.36 10.56
CA PRO A 488 -18.26 -7.12 11.05
C PRO A 488 -18.46 -8.42 10.26
N TRP A 489 -18.45 -9.53 11.00
CA TRP A 489 -18.55 -10.93 10.57
C TRP A 489 -19.55 -11.16 9.41
N LEU A 490 -19.02 -11.40 8.21
CA LEU A 490 -19.73 -12.10 7.14
C LEU A 490 -19.37 -13.59 7.25
N ARG A 491 -20.31 -14.44 7.62
CA ARG A 491 -20.08 -15.89 7.44
C ARG A 491 -20.12 -16.17 5.94
N VAL A 492 -19.19 -17.00 5.45
CA VAL A 492 -19.27 -17.53 4.07
C VAL A 492 -20.64 -18.18 3.81
N THR A 493 -21.23 -18.81 4.83
CA THR A 493 -22.61 -19.32 4.75
C THR A 493 -23.63 -18.20 4.51
N ASP A 494 -23.47 -17.04 5.12
CA ASP A 494 -24.41 -15.91 4.97
C ASP A 494 -24.30 -15.26 3.57
N LEU A 495 -23.11 -15.28 2.95
CA LEU A 495 -22.91 -14.91 1.54
C LEU A 495 -23.54 -15.91 0.57
N VAL A 496 -23.36 -17.21 0.84
CA VAL A 496 -23.88 -18.30 0.01
C VAL A 496 -25.41 -18.39 0.09
N TYR A 497 -26.00 -18.17 1.28
CA TYR A 497 -27.46 -18.21 1.47
C TYR A 497 -28.16 -16.87 1.23
N GLY A 498 -27.44 -15.74 1.32
CA GLY A 498 -28.00 -14.39 1.12
C GLY A 498 -28.02 -13.90 -0.33
N SER A 499 -27.19 -14.47 -1.21
CA SER A 499 -27.21 -14.10 -2.63
C SER A 499 -28.43 -14.69 -3.35
N GLN A 500 -29.25 -13.85 -4.00
CA GLN A 500 -30.33 -14.31 -4.88
C GLN A 500 -29.82 -14.99 -6.18
N ALA A 501 -28.50 -15.17 -6.31
CA ALA A 501 -27.84 -15.58 -7.54
C ALA A 501 -27.81 -17.10 -7.79
N PHE A 502 -28.14 -17.98 -6.83
CA PHE A 502 -27.95 -19.44 -7.03
C PHE A 502 -29.01 -20.37 -6.43
N PRO A 503 -29.98 -20.88 -7.22
CA PRO A 503 -30.88 -21.96 -6.81
C PRO A 503 -30.43 -23.40 -7.19
N ARG A 504 -29.20 -23.64 -7.68
CA ARG A 504 -28.88 -24.89 -8.43
C ARG A 504 -27.82 -25.86 -7.88
N LEU A 505 -27.27 -25.66 -6.68
CA LEU A 505 -26.27 -26.59 -6.13
C LEU A 505 -26.82 -27.71 -5.21
N SER A 506 -28.13 -27.77 -4.97
CA SER A 506 -28.79 -28.85 -4.21
C SER A 506 -28.85 -30.21 -4.93
N GLY A 507 -28.32 -30.32 -6.16
CA GLY A 507 -28.38 -31.54 -6.98
C GLY A 507 -27.21 -32.52 -6.85
N LEU A 508 -26.14 -32.22 -6.09
CA LEU A 508 -24.94 -33.08 -6.02
C LEU A 508 -24.89 -34.02 -4.79
N GLY A 509 -25.95 -34.06 -3.98
CA GLY A 509 -26.09 -35.01 -2.88
C GLY A 509 -26.67 -36.37 -3.33
N GLY A 510 -25.80 -37.32 -3.65
CA GLY A 510 -26.19 -38.70 -3.96
C GLY A 510 -27.02 -39.34 -2.85
N HIS A 511 -28.28 -39.66 -3.15
CA HIS A 511 -29.16 -40.39 -2.25
C HIS A 511 -28.81 -41.89 -2.25
N SER A 512 -28.33 -42.38 -1.10
CA SER A 512 -28.22 -43.81 -0.81
C SER A 512 -29.62 -44.42 -0.68
N ARG A 513 -29.97 -45.31 -1.63
CA ARG A 513 -31.16 -46.16 -1.58
C ARG A 513 -31.02 -47.25 -0.52
N GLY A 514 -32.06 -47.43 0.28
CA GLY A 514 -32.27 -48.63 1.07
C GLY A 514 -33.69 -48.73 1.62
N GLN A 515 -34.62 -49.28 0.84
CA GLN A 515 -35.44 -50.44 1.22
C GLN A 515 -36.51 -50.72 0.15
N ARG A 516 -36.63 -52.01 -0.16
CA ARG A 516 -37.52 -52.60 -1.16
C ARG A 516 -38.90 -52.84 -0.56
N HIS A 517 -39.96 -52.69 -1.35
CA HIS A 517 -41.01 -53.70 -1.53
C HIS A 517 -41.76 -53.43 -2.86
N HIS A 518 -41.72 -54.42 -3.76
CA HIS A 518 -42.62 -54.61 -4.92
C HIS A 518 -43.93 -55.31 -4.45
N PRO A 519 -44.97 -55.56 -5.30
CA PRO A 519 -45.22 -55.26 -6.73
C PRO A 519 -46.59 -54.53 -6.91
N ALA A 520 -47.11 -54.12 -8.09
CA ALA A 520 -47.41 -54.87 -9.32
C ALA A 520 -47.95 -53.93 -10.44
N VAL A 521 -47.65 -54.26 -11.71
CA VAL A 521 -48.56 -54.46 -12.89
C VAL A 521 -49.61 -53.34 -13.17
N ASP A 522 -49.85 -52.78 -14.37
CA ASP A 522 -49.60 -53.13 -15.78
C ASP A 522 -49.77 -51.89 -16.69
N ASP A 523 -49.28 -52.06 -17.93
CA ASP A 523 -49.77 -51.55 -19.23
C ASP A 523 -50.06 -50.07 -19.54
N GLY A 524 -49.45 -49.63 -20.65
CA GLY A 524 -50.18 -48.84 -21.64
C GLY A 524 -49.37 -47.79 -22.42
N GLY A 525 -49.12 -48.05 -23.70
CA GLY A 525 -49.35 -47.01 -24.72
C GLY A 525 -48.16 -46.47 -25.51
N LEU A 526 -47.98 -47.03 -26.71
CA LEU A 526 -47.31 -46.44 -27.87
C LEU A 526 -47.82 -45.03 -28.22
N ARG A 527 -46.93 -44.12 -28.67
CA ARG A 527 -47.00 -43.51 -30.02
C ARG A 527 -45.84 -42.56 -30.34
N ALA A 528 -45.44 -42.62 -31.61
CA ALA A 528 -44.41 -41.85 -32.27
C ALA A 528 -44.85 -40.42 -32.62
N GLY A 529 -43.86 -39.52 -32.75
CA GLY A 529 -44.02 -38.19 -33.36
C GLY A 529 -42.69 -37.56 -33.76
N ARG A 530 -42.28 -37.77 -35.02
CA ARG A 530 -41.23 -36.98 -35.70
C ARG A 530 -41.64 -35.50 -35.74
N ARG A 531 -40.70 -34.58 -35.53
CA ARG A 531 -40.59 -33.36 -36.35
C ARG A 531 -39.19 -32.74 -36.30
N THR A 532 -38.74 -32.42 -37.50
CA THR A 532 -37.50 -31.77 -37.92
C THR A 532 -37.62 -30.25 -37.85
N GLY A 533 -36.51 -29.57 -37.55
CA GLY A 533 -36.28 -28.15 -37.78
C GLY A 533 -34.99 -27.76 -37.05
N GLY A 534 -34.00 -27.09 -37.60
CA GLY A 534 -33.88 -26.31 -38.82
C GLY A 534 -32.76 -25.31 -38.51
N VAL A 535 -31.55 -25.59 -38.97
CA VAL A 535 -30.35 -24.78 -38.73
C VAL A 535 -30.38 -23.58 -39.68
N ARG A 536 -30.24 -22.35 -39.15
CA ARG A 536 -29.89 -21.15 -39.92
C ARG A 536 -28.62 -20.51 -39.32
N PRO A 537 -27.63 -20.15 -40.15
CA PRO A 537 -26.40 -19.47 -39.70
C PRO A 537 -26.59 -17.96 -39.61
N VAL A 538 -25.87 -17.34 -38.66
CA VAL A 538 -25.76 -15.88 -38.46
C VAL A 538 -24.44 -15.39 -39.10
N PRO A 539 -24.41 -14.22 -39.77
CA PRO A 539 -23.33 -13.84 -40.67
C PRO A 539 -22.14 -13.16 -40.00
N ALA A 540 -20.98 -13.33 -40.64
CA ALA A 540 -19.74 -12.62 -40.37
C ALA A 540 -19.87 -11.11 -40.63
N PHE A 541 -19.34 -10.29 -39.72
CA PHE A 541 -19.15 -8.86 -39.94
C PHE A 541 -17.65 -8.56 -40.08
N VAL A 542 -17.31 -8.00 -41.24
CA VAL A 542 -16.00 -7.50 -41.64
C VAL A 542 -15.95 -6.00 -41.31
N GLY A 543 -15.01 -5.58 -40.47
CA GLY A 543 -14.78 -4.17 -40.10
C GLY A 543 -13.33 -3.77 -40.29
N ARG A 544 -13.10 -2.79 -41.16
CA ARG A 544 -11.82 -2.41 -41.80
C ARG A 544 -10.72 -1.90 -40.85
N LYS A 545 -9.49 -2.27 -41.21
CA LYS A 545 -8.23 -1.60 -40.87
C LYS A 545 -8.22 -0.15 -41.38
N ALA A 546 -7.91 0.81 -40.51
CA ALA A 546 -7.43 2.13 -40.89
C ALA A 546 -5.90 2.14 -40.84
N ARG A 547 -5.27 2.37 -42.00
CA ARG A 547 -3.85 2.70 -42.14
C ARG A 547 -3.71 4.22 -42.00
N SER A 548 -2.95 4.70 -41.01
CA SER A 548 -2.34 6.03 -41.07
C SER A 548 -0.93 5.90 -41.64
N ARG A 549 -0.70 6.52 -42.79
CA ARG A 549 0.64 6.77 -43.35
C ARG A 549 1.17 8.07 -42.76
N GLY A 550 2.46 8.05 -42.47
CA GLY A 550 3.17 9.13 -41.78
C GLY A 550 3.36 10.40 -42.57
N ARG A 551 3.93 11.38 -41.86
CA ARG A 551 4.53 12.58 -42.44
C ARG A 551 5.80 12.90 -41.66
N THR A 552 6.92 12.54 -42.27
CA THR A 552 8.26 13.02 -41.95
C THR A 552 8.38 14.48 -42.39
N GLY A 553 8.89 15.34 -41.52
CA GLY A 553 9.23 16.72 -41.83
C GLY A 553 10.21 17.30 -40.82
N ARG A 554 11.49 17.26 -41.17
CA ARG A 554 12.59 18.15 -40.75
C ARG A 554 13.30 18.55 -42.06
N PRO A 555 14.02 19.68 -42.14
CA PRO A 555 14.75 20.37 -41.08
C PRO A 555 13.95 21.46 -40.36
#